data_AF-A0A831QKR7-F1
#
_entry.id   AF-A0A831QKR7-F1
#
_cell.length_a   1.000
_cell.length_b   1.000
_cell.length_c   1.000
_cell.angle_alpha   90.00
_cell.angle_beta   90.00
_cell.angle_gamma   90.00
#
_symmetry.space_group_name_H-M   'P 1'
#
loop_
_entity.id
_entity.type
_entity.pdbx_description
1 polymer ?
#
loop_
_entity_poly.entity_id
_entity_poly.type
_entity_poly.pdbx_seq_one_letter_code
_entity_poly.pdbx_strand_id
1 'polypeptide(L)' 'DQVFKKNTTTTWRCRNCGYIHEGTEAPDVCPACAHKRDYFELLGENW' A
#
# COMPACT_ATOMS: atom_id res chain seq x y z
N ASP A 1 -2.47 11.65 8.73
CA ASP A 1 -1.33 10.71 8.79
C ASP A 1 -1.57 9.29 9.30
N GLN A 2 -2.52 9.01 10.20
CA GLN A 2 -2.65 7.65 10.79
C GLN A 2 -3.11 6.52 9.84
N VAL A 3 -3.61 6.83 8.65
CA VAL A 3 -4.14 5.82 7.71
C VAL A 3 -3.01 5.05 6.99
N PHE A 4 -1.82 5.65 6.86
CA PHE A 4 -0.70 5.09 6.08
C PHE A 4 0.43 4.52 6.94
N LYS A 5 0.27 4.49 8.26
CA LYS A 5 1.28 3.95 9.18
C LYS A 5 0.65 2.90 10.08
N LYS A 6 1.19 1.69 10.03
CA LYS A 6 0.86 0.61 10.97
C LYS A 6 2.09 0.25 11.80
N ASN A 7 1.86 -0.04 13.07
CA ASN A 7 2.89 -0.53 13.98
C ASN A 7 3.33 -1.97 13.66
N THR A 8 2.56 -2.67 12.81
CA THR A 8 2.84 -4.02 12.33
C THR A 8 3.04 -4.01 10.82
N THR A 9 3.98 -4.81 10.33
CA THR A 9 4.19 -5.03 8.89
C THR A 9 2.85 -5.44 8.27
N THR A 10 2.44 -4.71 7.23
CA THR A 10 1.22 -5.01 6.48
C THR A 10 1.53 -4.97 4.99
N THR A 11 0.70 -5.68 4.24
CA THR A 11 0.74 -5.69 2.79
C THR A 11 -0.11 -4.57 2.22
N TRP A 12 0.47 -3.77 1.34
CA TRP A 12 -0.16 -2.69 0.61
C TRP A 12 -0.31 -3.08 -0.86
N ARG A 13 -1.51 -2.95 -1.41
CA ARG A 13 -1.79 -3.19 -2.82
C ARG A 13 -2.06 -1.88 -3.53
N CYS A 14 -1.39 -1.66 -4.66
CA CYS A 14 -1.73 -0.58 -5.57
C CYS A 14 -3.03 -0.90 -6.32
N ARG A 15 -4.07 -0.12 -6.11
CA ARG A 15 -5.36 -0.24 -6.81
C ARG A 15 -5.30 0.06 -8.30
N ASN A 16 -4.25 0.76 -8.75
CA ASN A 16 -4.10 1.11 -10.16
C ASN A 16 -3.55 -0.06 -11.00
N CYS A 17 -2.57 -0.79 -10.48
CA CYS A 17 -1.81 -1.77 -11.27
C CYS A 17 -1.63 -3.14 -10.59
N GLY A 18 -2.05 -3.29 -9.33
CA GLY A 18 -1.91 -4.54 -8.58
C GLY A 18 -0.56 -4.75 -7.89
N TYR A 19 0.40 -3.81 -7.99
CA TYR A 19 1.69 -3.91 -7.29
C TYR A 19 1.51 -4.14 -5.77
N ILE A 20 2.32 -5.03 -5.21
CA ILE A 20 2.29 -5.42 -3.80
C ILE A 20 3.55 -4.91 -3.10
N HIS A 21 3.37 -4.23 -1.97
CA HIS A 21 4.42 -3.75 -1.10
C HIS A 21 4.22 -4.25 0.32
N GLU A 22 5.23 -4.89 0.91
CA GLU A 22 5.21 -5.29 2.31
C GLU A 22 6.01 -4.30 3.15
N GLY A 23 5.34 -3.68 4.13
CA GLY A 23 5.96 -2.64 4.96
C GLY A 23 5.02 -2.05 6.00
N THR A 24 5.56 -1.26 6.91
CA THR A 24 4.75 -0.51 7.89
C THR A 24 3.98 0.65 7.25
N GLU A 25 4.36 1.06 6.03
CA GLU A 25 3.77 2.16 5.30
C GLU A 25 3.72 1.91 3.79
N ALA A 26 2.79 2.55 3.09
CA ALA A 26 2.75 2.55 1.63
C ALA A 26 3.80 3.51 1.06
N PRO A 27 4.44 3.17 -0.08
CA PRO A 27 5.43 4.05 -0.69
C PRO A 27 4.76 5.31 -1.26
N ASP A 28 5.47 6.44 -1.27
CA ASP A 28 4.95 7.72 -1.77
C ASP A 28 4.53 7.66 -3.25
N VAL A 29 5.23 6.83 -4.02
CA VAL A 29 4.98 6.57 -5.44
C VAL A 29 5.06 5.06 -5.70
N CYS A 30 4.10 4.53 -6.46
CA CYS A 30 4.11 3.13 -6.88
C CYS A 30 5.29 2.87 -7.83
N PRO A 31 6.21 1.94 -7.50
CA PRO A 31 7.38 1.68 -8.33
C PRO A 31 7.03 0.98 -9.66
N ALA A 32 5.83 0.39 -9.77
CA ALA A 32 5.39 -0.27 -10.99
C ALA A 32 4.70 0.67 -12.00
N CYS A 33 3.88 1.61 -11.52
CA CYS A 33 3.06 2.46 -12.41
C CYS A 33 3.20 3.97 -12.18
N ALA A 34 4.12 4.39 -11.30
CA ALA A 34 4.41 5.78 -10.97
C ALA A 34 3.23 6.62 -10.43
N HIS A 35 2.15 5.98 -9.98
CA HIS A 35 1.01 6.67 -9.36
C HIS A 35 1.27 6.95 -7.87
N LYS A 36 0.64 8.00 -7.34
CA LYS A 36 0.82 8.45 -5.96
C LYS A 36 0.32 7.45 -4.92
N ARG A 37 0.80 7.58 -3.68
CA ARG A 37 0.45 6.77 -2.51
C ARG A 37 -1.05 6.57 -2.29
N ASP A 38 -1.88 7.53 -2.67
CA ASP A 38 -3.36 7.48 -2.52
C ASP A 38 -4.02 6.32 -3.28
N TYR A 39 -3.29 5.69 -4.21
CA TYR A 39 -3.73 4.48 -4.90
C TYR A 39 -3.48 3.21 -4.11
N PHE A 40 -2.71 3.23 -3.01
CA PHE A 40 -2.49 2.06 -2.18
C PHE A 40 -3.64 1.84 -1.19
N GLU A 41 -4.00 0.58 -1.03
CA GLU A 41 -4.90 0.09 0.01
C GLU A 41 -4.21 -0.99 0.83
N LEU A 42 -4.66 -1.19 2.07
CA LEU A 42 -4.25 -2.34 2.86
C LEU A 42 -4.85 -3.61 2.25
N LEU A 43 -4.01 -4.58 1.93
CA LEU A 43 -4.47 -5.89 1.50
C LEU A 43 -4.98 -6.63 2.76
N GLY A 44 -6.26 -6.44 3.06
CA GLY A 44 -6.95 -7.17 4.11
C GLY A 44 -7.44 -8.52 3.58
N GLU A 45 -6.95 -9.62 4.16
CA GLU A 45 -7.55 -10.93 3.98
C GLU A 45 -8.90 -10.95 4.70
N ASN A 46 -9.98 -10.69 3.97
CA ASN A 46 -11.34 -10.92 4.48
C ASN A 46 -11.78 -12.30 3.99
N TRP A 47 -11.64 -13.32 4.86
CA TRP A 47 -12.14 -14.68 4.67
C TRP A 47 -13.08 -15.07 5.80
#